data_AF-H2C4Y2-F1
#
_entry.id   AF-H2C4Y2-F1
#
_cell.length_a   1.000
_cell.length_b   1.000
_cell.length_c   1.000
_cell.angle_alpha   90.00
_cell.angle_beta   90.00
_cell.angle_gamma   90.00
#
_symmetry.space_group_name_H-M   'P 1'
#
loop_
_entity.id
_entity.type
_entity.pdbx_description
1 polymer ?
#
loop_
_entity_poly.entity_id
_entity_poly.type
_entity_poly.pdbx_seq_one_letter_code
_entity_poly.pdbx_strand_id
1 'polypeptide(L)' 'MYARVSNKRKDDLVNQVRYLEENVKDYDQVITDVGSSLNLKRKGFLKLLGMILNNEVSKVVIAYPDRLVRFGF' A
#
# COMPACT_ATOMS: atom_id res chain seq x y z
N MET A 1 -0.04 5.91 3.94
CA MET A 1 0.98 4.94 3.46
C MET A 1 0.30 3.67 2.95
N TYR A 2 0.90 3.01 1.97
CA TYR A 2 0.42 1.73 1.47
C TYR A 2 1.56 0.71 1.32
N ALA A 3 1.39 -0.47 1.93
CA ALA A 3 2.34 -1.59 1.87
C ALA A 3 1.65 -2.85 1.34
N ARG A 4 2.41 -3.67 0.62
CA ARG A 4 1.88 -4.91 0.04
C ARG A 4 2.96 -5.95 -0.10
N VAL A 5 2.63 -7.20 0.22
CA VAL A 5 3.44 -8.38 -0.14
C VAL A 5 2.64 -9.36 -0.99
N SER A 6 3.31 -10.14 -1.84
CA SER A 6 2.65 -11.16 -2.68
C SER A 6 2.37 -12.47 -1.94
N ASN A 7 3.22 -12.79 -0.97
CA ASN A 7 3.15 -14.01 -0.17
C ASN A 7 2.45 -13.74 1.18
N LYS A 8 1.98 -14.78 1.87
CA LYS A 8 1.38 -14.64 3.21
C LYS A 8 2.42 -14.50 4.34
N ARG A 9 3.71 -14.24 4.02
CA ARG A 9 4.74 -14.09 5.05
C ARG A 9 4.51 -12.76 5.74
N LYS A 10 4.10 -12.83 7.01
CA LYS A 10 3.78 -11.64 7.82
C LYS A 10 5.02 -10.76 8.03
N ASP A 11 6.19 -11.37 8.16
CA ASP A 11 7.45 -10.67 8.46
C ASP A 11 7.85 -9.69 7.36
N ASP A 12 7.70 -10.09 6.09
CA ASP A 12 8.00 -9.22 4.93
C ASP A 12 7.12 -7.95 4.94
N LEU A 13 5.85 -8.09 5.32
CA LEU A 13 4.91 -6.97 5.38
C LEU A 13 5.24 -6.05 6.56
N VAL A 14 5.54 -6.62 7.73
CA VAL A 14 5.93 -5.86 8.93
C VAL A 14 7.20 -5.06 8.66
N ASN A 15 8.22 -5.69 8.06
CA ASN A 15 9.46 -5.01 7.70
C ASN A 15 9.23 -3.87 6.70
N GLN A 16 8.32 -4.06 5.74
CA GLN A 16 7.97 -3.00 4.78
C GLN A 16 7.23 -1.83 5.42
N VAL A 17 6.31 -2.10 6.35
CA VAL A 17 5.63 -1.04 7.11
C VAL A 17 6.65 -0.29 7.96
N ARG A 18 7.50 -0.99 8.71
CA ARG A 18 8.56 -0.37 9.51
C ARG A 18 9.48 0.52 8.68
N TYR A 19 9.89 0.04 7.49
CA TYR A 19 10.69 0.85 6.56
C TYR A 19 9.98 2.15 6.15
N LEU A 20 8.66 2.11 5.90
CA LEU A 20 7.91 3.32 5.57
C LEU A 20 7.81 4.27 6.76
N GLU A 21 7.57 3.75 7.96
CA GLU A 21 7.48 4.53 9.20
C GLU A 21 8.81 5.20 9.57
N GLU A 22 9.94 4.53 9.34
CA GLU A 22 11.28 5.08 9.58
C GLU A 22 11.61 6.24 8.61
N ASN A 23 11.07 6.23 7.39
CA ASN A 23 11.39 7.19 6.34
C ASN A 23 10.37 8.34 6.21
N VAL A 24 9.21 8.23 6.85
CA VAL A 24 8.13 9.22 6.74
C VAL A 24 7.62 9.53 8.14
N LYS A 25 7.89 10.75 8.59
CA LYS A 25 7.57 11.18 9.96
C LYS A 25 6.08 11.47 10.17
N ASP A 26 5.42 12.01 9.15
CA ASP A 26 4.01 12.41 9.22
C ASP A 26 3.17 11.56 8.27
N TYR A 27 2.28 10.75 8.85
CA TYR A 27 1.29 9.97 8.12
C TYR A 27 0.03 9.76 8.96
N ASP A 28 -1.14 9.76 8.32
CA ASP A 28 -2.42 9.59 9.02
C ASP A 28 -2.83 8.11 9.13
N GLN A 29 -2.53 7.32 8.09
CA GLN A 29 -3.02 5.95 7.99
C GLN A 29 -2.04 5.04 7.24
N VAL A 30 -1.92 3.81 7.72
CA VAL A 30 -1.24 2.71 7.03
C VAL A 30 -2.29 1.72 6.51
N ILE A 31 -2.29 1.47 5.21
CA ILE A 31 -3.13 0.46 4.56
C ILE A 31 -2.22 -0.66 4.06
N THR A 32 -2.60 -1.92 4.31
CA THR A 32 -1.80 -3.07 3.91
C THR A 32 -2.61 -4.10 3.13
N ASP A 33 -1.94 -4.83 2.25
CA ASP A 33 -2.53 -5.96 1.54
C ASP A 33 -1.56 -7.14 1.39
N VAL A 34 -2.14 -8.33 1.35
CA VAL A 34 -1.46 -9.56 0.98
C VAL A 34 -2.07 -10.07 -0.32
N GLY A 35 -1.27 -10.11 -1.39
CA GLY A 35 -1.68 -10.60 -2.69
C GLY A 35 -0.86 -10.04 -3.85
N SER A 36 -1.05 -10.65 -5.02
CA SER A 36 -0.39 -10.24 -6.27
C SER A 36 -0.69 -8.79 -6.63
N SER A 37 0.28 -8.09 -7.24
CA SER A 37 0.10 -6.78 -7.88
C SER A 37 -0.88 -6.80 -9.06
N LEU A 38 -1.22 -8.00 -9.56
CA LEU A 38 -2.24 -8.22 -10.58
C LEU A 38 -3.66 -8.30 -9.99
N ASN A 39 -3.80 -8.48 -8.67
CA ASN A 39 -5.11 -8.62 -8.04
C ASN A 39 -5.73 -7.25 -7.74
N LEU A 40 -6.52 -6.72 -8.66
CA LEU A 40 -7.23 -5.44 -8.47
C LEU A 40 -8.36 -5.52 -7.42
N LYS A 41 -8.71 -6.71 -6.91
CA LYS A 41 -9.77 -6.92 -5.91
C LYS A 41 -9.26 -6.93 -4.46
N ARG A 42 -7.99 -6.56 -4.23
CA ARG A 42 -7.44 -6.44 -2.87
C ARG A 42 -8.20 -5.36 -2.09
N LYS A 43 -8.56 -5.69 -0.85
CA LYS A 43 -9.46 -4.85 -0.05
C LYS A 43 -8.81 -3.52 0.34
N GLY A 44 -7.53 -3.53 0.72
CA GLY A 44 -6.81 -2.31 1.04
C GLY A 44 -6.63 -1.40 -0.19
N PHE A 45 -6.30 -1.99 -1.33
CA PHE A 45 -6.17 -1.28 -2.61
C PHE A 45 -7.49 -0.63 -3.04
N LEU A 46 -8.61 -1.36 -3.01
CA LEU A 46 -9.92 -0.80 -3.34
C LEU A 46 -10.35 0.30 -2.35
N LYS A 47 -10.07 0.12 -1.05
CA LYS A 47 -10.30 1.15 -0.04
C LYS A 47 -9.50 2.41 -0.35
N LEU A 48 -8.19 2.27 -0.59
CA LEU A 48 -7.31 3.39 -0.92
C LEU A 48 -7.79 4.11 -2.19
N LEU A 49 -8.14 3.36 -3.23
CA LEU A 49 -8.66 3.92 -4.47
C LEU A 49 -9.94 4.72 -4.24
N GLY A 50 -10.88 4.20 -3.43
CA GLY A 50 -12.09 4.94 -3.06
C GLY A 50 -11.79 6.24 -2.33
N MET A 51 -10.88 6.22 -1.35
CA MET A 51 -10.46 7.43 -0.63
C MET A 51 -9.82 8.47 -1.56
N ILE A 52 -9.00 8.03 -2.52
CA ILE A 52 -8.41 8.93 -3.54
C ILE A 52 -9.51 9.56 -4.40
N LEU A 53 -10.44 8.74 -4.91
CA LEU A 53 -11.55 9.21 -5.75
C LEU A 53 -12.49 10.18 -5.01
N ASN A 54 -12.59 10.05 -3.69
CA ASN A 54 -13.35 10.96 -2.83
C ASN A 54 -12.57 12.22 -2.41
N ASN A 55 -11.34 12.42 -2.90
CA ASN A 55 -10.43 13.51 -2.49
C ASN A 55 -10.06 13.50 -0.99
N GLU A 56 -10.12 12.34 -0.35
CA GLU A 56 -9.75 12.16 1.07
C GLU A 56 -8.23 11.95 1.25
N VAL A 57 -7.48 11.79 0.15
CA VAL A 57 -6.06 11.47 0.16
C VAL A 57 -5.26 12.56 -0.55
N SER A 58 -4.38 13.23 0.21
CA SER A 58 -3.45 14.22 -0.33
C SER A 58 -2.18 13.61 -0.92
N LYS A 59 -1.66 12.54 -0.29
CA LYS A 59 -0.41 11.87 -0.69
C LYS A 59 -0.44 10.39 -0.36
N VAL A 60 -0.02 9.56 -1.33
CA VAL A 60 0.22 8.13 -1.12
C VAL A 60 1.72 7.88 -1.12
N VAL A 61 2.23 7.28 -0.05
CA VAL A 61 3.62 6.83 0.03
C VAL A 61 3.67 5.31 -0.02
N ILE A 62 4.54 4.79 -0.90
CA ILE A 62 4.79 3.36 -1.14
C ILE A 62 6.30 3.12 -1.15
N ALA A 63 6.71 1.89 -0.82
CA ALA A 63 8.13 1.53 -0.82
C ALA A 63 8.71 1.39 -2.24
N TYR A 64 7.92 0.84 -3.17
CA TYR A 64 8.31 0.59 -4.56
C TYR A 64 7.09 0.76 -5.49
N PRO A 65 7.28 1.18 -6.77
CA PRO A 65 6.17 1.39 -7.71
C PRO A 65 5.25 0.18 -7.88
N ASP A 66 5.80 -1.03 -7.87
CA ASP A 66 5.05 -2.30 -8.04
C ASP A 66 4.14 -2.65 -6.85
N ARG A 67 4.15 -1.85 -5.77
CA ARG A 67 3.27 -2.07 -4.63
C ARG A 67 1.81 -1.86 -5.01
N LEU A 68 1.51 -0.83 -5.81
CA LEU A 68 0.15 -0.51 -6.23
C LEU A 68 -0.37 -1.53 -7.25
N VAL A 69 0.20 -1.54 -8.45
CA VAL A 69 -0.24 -2.39 -9.57
C VAL A 69 0.96 -2.85 -10.39
N ARG A 70 0.80 -3.94 -11.15
CA ARG A 70 1.85 -4.43 -12.07
C ARG A 70 1.80 -3.79 -13.46
N PHE A 71 0.63 -3.28 -13.85
CA PHE A 71 0.36 -2.66 -15.15
C PHE A 71 -0.63 -1.51 -14.94
N GLY A 72 -0.63 -0.52 -15.84
CA GLY A 72 -1.48 0.69 -15.74
C GLY A 72 -0.77 1.91 -15.14
N PHE A 73 0.52 2.05 -15.43
CA PHE A 73 1.34 3.23 -15.12
C PHE A 73 1.50 4.10 -16.37
#